data_AF-A0A382PA54-F1
#
_entry.id   AF-A0A382PA54-F1
#
_cell.length_a   1.000
_cell.length_b   1.000
_cell.length_c   1.000
_cell.angle_alpha   90.00
_cell.angle_beta   90.00
_cell.angle_gamma   90.00
#
_symmetry.space_group_name_H-M   'P 1'
#
loop_
_entity.id
_entity.type
_entity.pdbx_description
1 polymer ?
#
loop_
_entity_poly.entity_id
_entity_poly.type
_entity_poly.pdbx_seq_one_letter_code
_entity_poly.pdbx_strand_id
1 'polypeptide(L)'
;GVFFPADVRRPDGSLYAVTKRLQEEMCRQYWDAFQLPLIVLRPDYIVDTRIGLGRQKERLGPEGHRARTGWVCRHDLAEACRLAVEAGSEISFDVFHIAGTPEAADTCNLERSHTGLGLQYRGDIEPYR
;
A
#
# COMPACT_ATOMS: atom_id res chain seq x y z
N GLY A 1 0.69 -8.63 3.28
CA GLY A 1 1.11 -9.40 2.09
C GLY A 1 2.62 -9.53 2.08
N VAL A 2 3.21 -10.56 1.47
CA VAL A 2 4.69 -10.75 1.47
C VAL A 2 5.36 -9.72 0.55
N PHE A 3 6.33 -8.95 1.08
CA PHE A 3 7.12 -8.01 0.28
C PHE A 3 8.19 -8.70 -0.56
N PHE A 4 8.21 -8.31 -1.83
CA PHE A 4 9.28 -8.65 -2.77
C PHE A 4 9.87 -7.32 -3.25
N PRO A 5 11.20 -7.13 -3.14
CA PRO A 5 11.87 -5.99 -3.75
C PRO A 5 11.65 -5.97 -5.28
N ALA A 6 11.91 -4.83 -5.93
CA ALA A 6 11.57 -4.61 -7.34
C ALA A 6 12.19 -5.63 -8.31
N ASP A 7 13.33 -6.20 -7.94
CA ASP A 7 14.09 -7.21 -8.68
C ASP A 7 13.58 -8.66 -8.45
N VAL A 8 12.87 -8.94 -7.37
CA VAL A 8 12.40 -10.29 -7.04
C VAL A 8 11.05 -10.62 -7.69
N ARG A 9 10.94 -11.82 -8.26
CA ARG A 9 9.69 -12.33 -8.87
C ARG A 9 8.87 -13.14 -7.86
N ARG A 10 7.61 -12.76 -7.66
CA ARG A 10 6.66 -13.47 -6.78
C ARG A 10 6.30 -14.85 -7.39
N PRO A 11 6.26 -15.93 -6.60
CA PRO A 11 5.93 -17.28 -7.11
C PRO A 11 4.43 -17.51 -7.36
N ASP A 12 3.57 -16.58 -6.96
CA ASP A 12 2.11 -16.65 -7.14
C ASP A 12 1.73 -16.38 -8.61
N GLY A 13 1.32 -17.45 -9.30
CA GLY A 13 0.91 -17.44 -10.71
C GLY A 13 -0.58 -17.18 -10.93
N SER A 14 -1.36 -16.79 -9.91
CA SER A 14 -2.77 -16.44 -10.12
C SER A 14 -2.93 -15.26 -11.07
N LEU A 15 -4.04 -15.21 -11.83
CA LEU A 15 -4.31 -14.10 -12.77
C LEU A 15 -4.21 -12.73 -12.06
N TYR A 16 -4.72 -12.65 -10.84
CA TYR A 16 -4.63 -11.43 -10.03
C TYR A 16 -3.17 -11.06 -9.71
N ALA A 17 -2.37 -12.01 -9.22
CA ALA A 17 -0.98 -11.75 -8.86
C ALA A 17 -0.14 -11.37 -10.09
N VAL A 18 -0.34 -12.07 -11.21
CA VAL A 18 0.35 -11.82 -12.48
C VAL A 18 0.01 -10.42 -13.03
N THR A 19 -1.27 -10.04 -13.06
CA THR A 19 -1.68 -8.73 -13.57
C THR A 19 -1.19 -7.58 -12.69
N LYS A 20 -1.16 -7.75 -11.37
CA LYS A 20 -0.55 -6.77 -10.46
C LYS A 20 0.95 -6.65 -10.67
N ARG A 21 1.65 -7.76 -10.92
CA ARG A 21 3.07 -7.70 -11.25
C ARG A 21 3.31 -7.01 -12.59
N LEU A 22 2.49 -7.27 -13.61
CA LEU A 22 2.61 -6.60 -14.91
C LEU A 22 2.51 -5.08 -14.78
N GLN A 23 1.63 -4.57 -13.90
CA GLN A 23 1.53 -3.14 -13.61
C GLN A 23 2.85 -2.58 -13.05
N GLU A 24 3.50 -3.27 -12.10
CA GLU A 24 4.81 -2.87 -11.56
C GLU A 24 5.92 -2.91 -12.63
N GLU A 25 5.93 -3.94 -13.48
CA GLU A 25 6.89 -4.06 -14.60
C GLU A 25 6.72 -2.92 -15.61
N MET A 26 5.48 -2.54 -15.93
CA MET A 26 5.21 -1.39 -16.79
C MET A 26 5.77 -0.10 -16.19
N CYS A 27 5.55 0.15 -14.89
CA CYS A 27 6.11 1.33 -14.24
C CYS A 27 7.64 1.37 -14.32
N ARG A 28 8.31 0.24 -14.07
CA ARG A 28 9.77 0.18 -14.19
C ARG A 28 10.25 0.42 -15.61
N GLN A 29 9.59 -0.17 -16.61
CA GLN A 29 9.97 0.03 -18.00
C GLN A 29 9.92 1.52 -18.41
N TYR A 30 8.96 2.27 -17.89
CA TYR A 30 8.87 3.72 -18.12
C TYR A 30 9.97 4.50 -17.40
N TRP A 31 10.34 4.09 -16.19
CA TRP A 31 11.51 4.64 -15.51
C TRP A 31 12.79 4.36 -16.31
N ASP A 32 13.07 3.11 -16.66
CA ASP A 32 14.30 2.73 -17.36
C ASP A 32 14.42 3.41 -18.74
N ALA A 33 13.32 3.51 -19.49
CA ALA A 33 13.33 4.07 -20.84
C ALA A 33 13.29 5.61 -20.89
N PHE A 34 12.59 6.26 -19.96
CA PHE A 34 12.29 7.69 -20.04
C PHE A 34 12.72 8.50 -18.82
N GLN A 35 13.25 7.85 -17.79
CA GLN A 35 13.55 8.46 -16.49
C GLN A 35 12.35 9.20 -15.90
N LEU A 36 11.14 8.71 -16.19
CA LEU A 36 9.90 9.28 -15.67
C LEU A 36 9.75 8.86 -14.21
N PRO A 37 9.73 9.81 -13.24
CA PRO A 37 9.60 9.44 -11.85
C PRO A 37 8.27 8.76 -11.56
N LEU A 38 8.33 7.56 -10.96
CA LEU A 38 7.19 6.69 -10.77
C LEU A 38 7.31 5.93 -9.44
N ILE A 39 6.42 6.25 -8.50
CA ILE A 39 6.33 5.56 -7.22
C ILE A 39 5.09 4.66 -7.22
N VAL A 40 5.29 3.38 -6.95
CA VAL A 40 4.21 2.40 -6.88
C VAL A 40 3.75 2.23 -5.43
N LEU A 41 2.49 2.53 -5.15
CA LEU A 41 1.87 2.30 -3.86
C LEU A 41 1.08 0.98 -3.90
N ARG A 42 1.36 0.08 -2.96
CA ARG A 42 0.68 -1.21 -2.78
C ARG A 42 -0.21 -1.14 -1.54
N PRO A 43 -1.41 -0.55 -1.63
CA PRO A 43 -2.37 -0.64 -0.55
C PRO A 43 -2.89 -2.07 -0.41
N ASP A 44 -3.12 -2.50 0.83
CA ASP A 44 -3.88 -3.70 1.11
C ASP A 44 -5.40 -3.37 1.08
N TYR A 45 -6.18 -3.79 2.07
CA TYR A 45 -7.60 -3.51 2.10
C TYR A 45 -7.88 -2.07 2.55
N ILE A 46 -8.46 -1.26 1.66
CA ILE A 46 -8.80 0.14 1.94
C ILE A 46 -10.10 0.22 2.74
N VAL A 47 -10.04 0.92 3.86
CA VAL A 47 -11.18 1.22 4.74
C VAL A 47 -11.27 2.72 5.02
N ASP A 48 -12.35 3.19 5.63
CA ASP A 48 -12.44 4.51 6.25
C ASP A 48 -12.70 4.38 7.74
N THR A 49 -11.63 4.54 8.51
CA THR A 49 -11.67 4.49 9.98
C THR A 49 -12.32 5.72 10.63
N ARG A 50 -12.55 6.81 9.89
CA ARG A 50 -13.23 7.99 10.45
C ARG A 50 -14.75 7.81 10.51
N ILE A 51 -15.30 6.98 9.63
CA ILE A 51 -16.74 6.72 9.53
C ILE A 51 -17.11 5.25 9.76
N GLY A 52 -16.13 4.37 9.99
CA GLY A 52 -16.35 2.97 10.29
C GLY A 52 -16.90 2.14 9.13
N LEU A 53 -16.46 2.44 7.90
CA LEU A 53 -16.90 1.71 6.69
C LEU A 53 -15.73 1.14 5.89
N GLY A 54 -15.91 -0.05 5.34
CA GLY A 54 -15.01 -0.61 4.34
C GLY A 54 -15.42 -0.25 2.91
N ARG A 55 -14.62 -0.68 1.92
CA ARG A 55 -14.76 -0.25 0.51
C ARG A 55 -16.07 -0.65 -0.16
N GLN A 56 -16.76 -1.68 0.32
CA GLN A 56 -18.06 -2.14 -0.15
C GLN A 56 -19.21 -1.64 0.75
N LYS A 57 -18.96 -0.61 1.58
CA LYS A 57 -19.89 -0.03 2.57
C LYS A 57 -20.23 -0.98 3.73
N GLU A 58 -19.42 -2.00 3.95
CA GLU A 58 -19.51 -2.87 5.10
C GLU A 58 -19.12 -2.12 6.38
N ARG A 59 -19.89 -2.30 7.46
CA ARG A 59 -19.55 -1.74 8.78
C ARG A 59 -18.25 -2.39 9.27
N LEU A 60 -17.28 -1.59 9.72
CA LEU A 60 -16.06 -2.13 10.32
C LEU A 60 -16.36 -2.66 11.72
N GLY A 61 -15.67 -3.74 12.10
CA GLY A 61 -15.79 -4.34 13.42
C GLY A 61 -16.32 -5.77 13.43
N PRO A 62 -16.45 -6.37 14.62
CA PRO A 62 -16.86 -7.78 14.82
C PRO A 62 -18.16 -8.19 14.13
N GLU A 63 -19.14 -7.27 14.07
CA GLU A 63 -20.46 -7.47 13.48
C GLU A 63 -20.49 -7.33 11.95
N GLY A 64 -19.42 -6.81 11.35
CA GLY A 64 -19.33 -6.61 9.91
C GLY A 64 -17.99 -7.11 9.38
N HIS A 65 -17.18 -6.19 8.87
CA HIS A 65 -15.84 -6.51 8.41
C HIS A 65 -14.86 -6.49 9.57
N ARG A 66 -14.49 -7.68 10.02
CA ARG A 66 -13.47 -7.86 11.05
C ARG A 66 -12.12 -7.39 10.57
N ALA A 67 -11.39 -6.71 11.47
CA ALA A 67 -10.00 -6.34 11.27
C ALA A 67 -9.18 -7.53 10.75
N ARG A 68 -8.42 -7.29 9.68
CA ARG A 68 -7.48 -8.26 9.10
C ARG A 68 -6.08 -7.69 9.16
N THR A 69 -5.08 -8.55 8.99
CA THR A 69 -3.65 -8.20 9.02
C THR A 69 -3.27 -7.02 8.12
N GLY A 70 -4.01 -6.72 7.06
CA GLY A 70 -3.72 -5.62 6.14
C GLY A 70 -4.93 -4.73 5.87
N TRP A 71 -5.14 -3.72 6.71
CA TRP A 71 -6.04 -2.60 6.41
C TRP A 71 -5.25 -1.31 6.24
N VAL A 72 -5.76 -0.38 5.45
CA VAL A 72 -5.29 1.00 5.42
C VAL A 72 -6.46 1.97 5.37
N CYS A 73 -6.40 3.02 6.19
CA CYS A 73 -7.39 4.09 6.10
C CYS A 73 -7.19 4.87 4.78
N ARG A 74 -8.28 5.17 4.09
CA ARG A 74 -8.27 5.93 2.82
C ARG A 74 -7.59 7.29 2.96
N HIS A 75 -7.61 7.88 4.15
CA HIS A 75 -6.96 9.15 4.44
C HIS A 75 -5.44 9.00 4.51
N ASP A 76 -4.94 7.90 5.07
CA ASP A 76 -3.51 7.59 5.08
C ASP A 76 -3.03 7.23 3.66
N LEU A 77 -3.85 6.52 2.88
CA LEU A 77 -3.55 6.25 1.48
C LEU A 77 -3.52 7.53 0.63
N ALA A 78 -4.45 8.46 0.87
CA ALA A 78 -4.45 9.76 0.20
C ALA A 78 -3.19 10.57 0.55
N GLU A 79 -2.76 10.54 1.81
CA GLU A 79 -1.51 11.16 2.24
C GLU A 79 -0.29 10.50 1.58
N ALA A 80 -0.26 9.17 1.48
CA ALA A 80 0.78 8.45 0.75
C ALA A 80 0.85 8.88 -0.73
N CYS A 81 -0.29 9.07 -1.40
CA CYS A 81 -0.33 9.58 -2.76
C CYS A 81 0.26 11.00 -2.85
N ARG A 82 -0.10 11.89 -1.91
CA ARG A 82 0.43 13.27 -1.87
C ARG A 82 1.95 13.26 -1.71
N LEU A 83 2.46 12.54 -0.72
CA LEU A 83 3.89 12.41 -0.45
C LEU A 83 4.64 11.81 -1.65
N ALA A 84 4.06 10.83 -2.33
CA ALA A 84 4.69 10.20 -3.50
C ALA A 84 4.83 11.17 -4.67
N VAL A 85 3.82 12.01 -4.91
CA VAL A 85 3.89 13.04 -5.96
C VAL A 85 4.95 14.09 -5.63
N GLU A 86 5.01 14.53 -4.36
CA GLU A 86 5.99 15.53 -3.90
C GLU A 86 7.43 15.00 -3.93
N ALA A 87 7.63 13.74 -3.57
CA ALA A 87 8.95 13.10 -3.54
C ALA A 87 9.49 12.71 -4.92
N GLY A 88 8.73 12.93 -6.01
CA GLY A 88 8.96 12.38 -7.35
C GLY A 88 10.43 12.25 -7.76
N SER A 89 11.15 13.36 -7.94
CA SER A 89 12.55 13.31 -8.40
C SER A 89 13.55 12.84 -7.33
N GLU A 90 13.22 12.97 -6.05
CA GLU A 90 14.11 12.55 -4.94
C GLU A 90 14.18 11.02 -4.85
N ILE A 91 13.02 10.37 -4.93
CA ILE A 91 12.93 8.90 -4.88
C ILE A 91 13.11 8.29 -6.28
N SER A 92 12.72 9.01 -7.33
CA SER A 92 12.75 8.59 -8.73
C SER A 92 11.89 7.37 -9.04
N PHE A 93 12.24 6.17 -8.57
CA PHE A 93 11.45 4.97 -8.73
C PHE A 93 11.53 4.06 -7.50
N ASP A 94 10.38 3.70 -6.93
CA ASP A 94 10.32 2.77 -5.81
C ASP A 94 8.92 2.15 -5.63
N VAL A 95 8.83 1.12 -4.80
CA VAL A 95 7.60 0.38 -4.47
C VAL A 95 7.39 0.35 -2.96
N PHE A 96 6.26 0.89 -2.48
CA PHE A 96 5.92 0.96 -1.05
C PHE A 96 4.69 0.12 -0.72
N HIS A 97 4.75 -0.65 0.38
CA HIS A 97 3.55 -1.23 0.98
C HIS A 97 2.84 -0.23 1.86
N ILE A 98 1.53 -0.09 1.64
CA ILE A 98 0.70 0.89 2.35
C ILE A 98 -0.36 0.14 3.17
N ALA A 99 -0.03 -0.15 4.44
CA ALA A 99 -0.92 -0.76 5.41
C ALA A 99 -0.75 -0.10 6.78
N GLY A 100 -1.86 0.18 7.47
CA GLY A 100 -1.89 0.85 8.78
C GLY A 100 -2.05 -0.10 9.98
N THR A 101 -2.27 -1.39 9.75
CA THR A 101 -2.31 -2.42 10.80
C THR A 101 -0.89 -2.83 11.22
N PRO A 102 -0.54 -2.81 12.53
CA PRO A 102 0.81 -3.16 12.97
C PRO A 102 1.28 -4.55 12.51
N GLU A 103 0.37 -5.53 12.48
CA GLU A 103 0.67 -6.92 12.07
C GLU A 103 1.04 -7.04 10.60
N ALA A 104 0.73 -6.04 9.76
CA ALA A 104 1.20 -6.05 8.38
C ALA A 104 2.73 -5.98 8.32
N ALA A 105 3.42 -5.44 9.33
CA ALA A 105 4.88 -5.37 9.37
C ALA A 105 5.57 -6.75 9.31
N ASP A 106 4.89 -7.82 9.73
CA ASP A 106 5.43 -9.19 9.71
C ASP A 106 5.60 -9.73 8.27
N THR A 107 4.88 -9.16 7.31
CA THR A 107 4.88 -9.63 5.92
C THR A 107 5.19 -8.53 4.91
N CYS A 108 4.83 -7.29 5.22
CA CYS A 108 5.04 -6.09 4.41
C CYS A 108 6.24 -5.29 4.94
N ASN A 109 7.01 -4.69 4.04
CA ASN A 109 8.03 -3.70 4.42
C ASN A 109 7.39 -2.32 4.66
N LEU A 110 6.76 -2.15 5.83
CA LEU A 110 6.15 -0.88 6.25
C LEU A 110 7.18 0.16 6.71
N GLU A 111 8.36 -0.27 7.14
CA GLU A 111 9.43 0.66 7.51
C GLU A 111 9.81 1.59 6.35
N ARG A 112 9.79 1.09 5.11
CA ARG A 112 10.06 1.93 3.93
C ARG A 112 9.02 3.03 3.72
N SER A 113 7.73 2.78 3.95
CA SER A 113 6.74 3.84 3.79
C SER A 113 6.91 4.93 4.87
N HIS A 114 7.35 4.55 6.06
CA HIS A 114 7.71 5.51 7.11
C HIS A 114 8.96 6.32 6.79
N THR A 115 10.06 5.65 6.44
CA THR A 115 11.39 6.27 6.33
C THR A 115 11.64 6.87 4.94
N GLY A 116 11.24 6.17 3.88
CA GLY A 116 11.46 6.60 2.50
C GLY A 116 10.42 7.60 2.01
N LEU A 117 9.15 7.43 2.40
CA LEU A 117 8.07 8.33 1.99
C LEU A 117 7.71 9.39 3.06
N GLY A 118 8.16 9.21 4.31
CA GLY A 118 7.78 10.08 5.42
C GLY A 118 6.33 9.87 5.90
N LEU A 119 5.70 8.75 5.54
CA LEU A 119 4.29 8.51 5.83
C LEU A 119 4.06 8.27 7.32
N GLN A 120 3.03 8.93 7.87
CA GLN A 120 2.50 8.67 9.20
C GLN A 120 1.09 8.11 9.10
N TYR A 121 0.89 6.86 9.53
CA TYR A 121 -0.44 6.26 9.62
C TYR A 121 -1.21 6.88 10.80
N ARG A 122 -2.35 7.50 10.51
CA ARG A 122 -3.22 8.16 11.49
C ARG A 122 -4.60 7.52 11.60
N GLY A 123 -4.92 6.59 10.71
CA GLY A 123 -6.16 5.82 10.77
C GLY A 123 -6.20 4.95 12.03
N ASP A 124 -7.08 5.30 12.97
CA ASP A 124 -7.29 4.49 14.16
C ASP A 124 -8.13 3.25 13.85
N ILE A 125 -7.51 2.08 13.92
CA ILE A 125 -8.13 0.78 13.63
C ILE A 125 -8.60 0.09 14.91
N GLU A 126 -8.10 0.51 16.07
CA GLU A 126 -8.32 -0.17 17.35
C GLU A 126 -9.80 -0.30 17.75
N PRO A 127 -10.66 0.72 17.55
CA PRO A 127 -12.09 0.61 17.86
C PRO A 127 -12.85 -0.45 17.05
N TYR A 128 -12.23 -1.02 16.01
CA TYR A 128 -12.84 -2.00 15.10
C TYR A 128 -12.25 -3.41 15.22
N ARG A 129 -11.38 -3.65 16.19
CA ARG A 129 -10.88 -4.98 16.54
C ARG A 129 -11.87 -5.71 17.47
#